data_AF-A0A6L6F388-F1
#
_entry.id   AF-A0A6L6F388-F1
#
_cell.length_a   1.000
_cell.length_b   1.000
_cell.length_c   1.000
_cell.angle_alpha   90.00
_cell.angle_beta   90.00
_cell.angle_gamma   90.00
#
_symmetry.space_group_name_H-M   'P 1'
#
loop_
_entity.id
_entity.type
_entity.pdbx_description
1 polymer ?
#
loop_
_entity_poly.entity_id
_entity_poly.type
_entity_poly.pdbx_seq_one_letter_code
_entity_poly.pdbx_strand_id
1 'polypeptide(L)'
;MSPAVRIGKRSAFAIIATTLVGIIAFGWPLLAAPDSAAIAHANDAPWLFVIVIPLLLAVVLAQFTDGGMDAKAIALLGVLAAVVSALRPLGGGTAGLEPIWVILVLGGRALGPGFGFSLGA
;
A
#
# COMPACT_ATOMS: atom_id res chain seq x y z
N MET A 1 -9.04 -9.04 -24.08
CA MET A 1 -8.20 -8.07 -23.35
C MET A 1 -9.16 -7.31 -22.43
N SER A 2 -9.22 -7.66 -21.15
CA SER A 2 -10.11 -6.96 -20.22
C SER A 2 -9.64 -5.51 -20.10
N PRO A 3 -10.54 -4.51 -20.21
CA PRO A 3 -10.15 -3.12 -20.11
C PRO A 3 -9.44 -2.89 -18.77
N ALA A 4 -8.36 -2.09 -18.80
CA ALA A 4 -7.64 -1.71 -17.59
C ALA A 4 -8.65 -1.17 -16.57
N VAL A 5 -8.60 -1.71 -15.35
CA VAL A 5 -9.45 -1.34 -14.22
C VAL A 5 -9.48 0.19 -14.10
N ARG A 6 -10.64 0.81 -14.37
CA ARG A 6 -10.82 2.26 -14.23
C ARG A 6 -10.89 2.61 -12.75
N ILE A 7 -10.06 3.56 -12.32
CA ILE A 7 -10.15 4.14 -10.98
C ILE A 7 -11.35 5.10 -10.96
N GLY A 8 -12.37 4.78 -10.16
CA GLY A 8 -13.50 5.67 -9.93
C GLY A 8 -13.15 6.85 -9.03
N LYS A 9 -14.05 7.85 -8.95
CA LYS A 9 -13.81 9.09 -8.18
C LYS A 9 -13.59 8.81 -6.68
N ARG A 10 -14.32 7.83 -6.12
CA ARG A 10 -14.19 7.47 -4.70
C ARG A 10 -12.86 6.79 -4.43
N SER A 11 -12.47 5.87 -5.32
CA SER A 11 -11.18 5.19 -5.29
C SER A 11 -10.02 6.18 -5.40
N ALA A 12 -10.11 7.15 -6.32
CA ALA A 12 -9.09 8.19 -6.47
C ALA A 12 -8.93 9.02 -5.18
N PHE A 13 -10.05 9.44 -4.57
CA PHE A 13 -10.01 10.19 -3.31
C PHE A 13 -9.37 9.37 -2.18
N ALA A 14 -9.76 8.11 -2.03
CA ALA A 14 -9.19 7.22 -1.02
C ALA A 14 -7.69 7.00 -1.23
N ILE A 15 -7.25 6.76 -2.47
CA ILE A 15 -5.83 6.58 -2.82
C ILE A 15 -5.03 7.85 -2.50
N ILE A 16 -5.53 9.04 -2.87
CA ILE A 16 -4.87 10.31 -2.59
C ILE A 16 -4.78 10.54 -1.08
N ALA A 17 -5.86 10.33 -0.32
CA ALA A 17 -5.85 10.48 1.13
C ALA A 17 -4.80 9.58 1.80
N THR A 18 -4.77 8.29 1.43
CA THR A 18 -3.78 7.34 1.94
C THR A 18 -2.35 7.72 1.54
N THR A 19 -2.15 8.20 0.32
CA THR A 19 -0.84 8.65 -0.17
C THR A 19 -0.33 9.86 0.62
N LEU A 20 -1.19 10.84 0.89
CA LEU A 20 -0.83 12.01 1.70
C LEU A 20 -0.43 11.61 3.12
N VAL A 21 -1.17 10.68 3.74
CA VAL A 21 -0.81 10.13 5.06
C VAL A 21 0.55 9.43 4.99
N GLY A 22 0.83 8.63 3.96
CA GLY A 22 2.13 8.02 3.75
C GLY A 22 3.26 9.03 3.60
N ILE A 23 3.06 10.09 2.81
CA ILE A 23 4.06 11.15 2.64
C ILE A 23 4.36 11.84 3.97
N ILE A 24 3.34 12.14 4.78
CA ILE A 24 3.51 12.72 6.11
C ILE A 24 4.26 11.73 7.03
N ALA A 25 3.85 10.46 7.01
CA ALA A 25 4.43 9.38 7.82
C ALA A 25 5.94 9.17 7.57
N PHE A 26 6.36 9.22 6.31
CA PHE A 26 7.77 9.04 5.93
C PHE A 26 8.55 10.36 5.91
N GLY A 27 7.88 11.48 5.67
CA GLY A 27 8.50 12.80 5.53
C GLY A 27 8.78 13.48 6.88
N TRP A 28 7.96 13.25 7.91
CA TRP A 28 8.12 13.93 9.19
C TRP A 28 9.49 13.69 9.88
N PRO A 29 10.09 12.48 9.87
CA PRO A 29 11.38 12.26 10.52
C PRO A 29 12.53 12.97 9.80
N LEU A 30 12.39 13.20 8.49
CA LEU A 30 13.39 13.90 7.68
C LEU A 30 13.41 15.41 7.95
N LEU A 31 12.30 15.96 8.48
CA LEU A 31 12.14 17.37 8.80
C LEU A 31 12.32 17.68 10.30
N ALA A 32 12.26 16.67 11.16
CA ALA A 32 12.42 16.82 12.60
C ALA A 32 13.89 17.03 12.99
N ALA A 33 14.17 18.09 13.77
CA ALA A 33 15.51 18.32 14.30
C ALA A 33 15.85 17.28 15.39
N PRO A 34 17.13 16.85 15.53
CA PRO A 34 17.55 15.78 16.45
C PRO A 34 17.15 15.98 17.93
N ASP A 35 17.02 17.23 18.37
CA ASP A 35 16.65 17.59 19.75
C ASP A 35 15.18 18.06 19.90
N SER A 36 14.36 17.85 18.87
CA SER A 36 12.98 18.35 18.85
C SER A 36 12.03 17.47 19.67
N ALA A 37 11.03 18.09 20.29
CA ALA A 37 9.93 17.39 20.98
C ALA A 37 9.18 16.41 20.07
N ALA A 38 9.25 16.57 18.74
CA ALA A 38 8.69 15.64 17.77
C ALA A 38 9.35 14.24 17.86
N ILE A 39 10.66 14.15 18.15
CA ILE A 39 11.34 12.85 18.37
C ILE A 39 10.95 12.24 19.73
N ALA A 40 10.61 13.07 20.72
CA ALA A 40 10.03 12.58 21.98
C ALA A 40 8.63 11.93 21.77
N HIS A 41 7.92 12.27 20.69
CA HIS A 41 6.70 11.61 20.21
C HIS A 41 6.96 10.40 19.30
N ALA A 42 8.19 9.92 19.14
CA ALA A 42 8.48 8.72 18.34
C ALA A 42 7.74 7.46 18.84
N ASN A 43 7.36 7.42 20.13
CA ASN A 43 6.51 6.38 20.69
C ASN A 43 5.07 6.38 20.15
N ASP A 44 4.64 7.44 19.46
CA ASP A 44 3.34 7.48 18.79
C ASP A 44 3.37 6.79 17.42
N ALA A 45 4.53 6.33 16.93
CA ALA A 45 4.67 5.60 15.68
C ALA A 45 3.67 4.42 15.49
N PRO A 46 3.30 3.63 16.53
CA PRO A 46 2.29 2.59 16.40
C PRO A 46 0.88 3.13 16.08
N TRP A 47 0.55 4.36 16.43
CA TRP A 47 -0.74 4.97 16.07
C TRP A 47 -0.90 5.15 14.57
N LEU A 48 0.21 5.24 13.84
CA LEU A 48 0.18 5.32 12.38
C LEU A 48 -0.46 4.07 11.76
N PHE A 49 -0.18 2.89 12.33
CA PHE A 49 -0.84 1.65 11.90
C PHE A 49 -2.36 1.70 12.12
N VAL A 50 -2.81 2.27 13.24
CA VAL A 50 -4.23 2.44 13.56
C VAL A 50 -4.94 3.32 12.54
N ILE A 51 -4.25 4.29 11.96
CA ILE A 51 -4.79 5.19 10.91
C ILE A 51 -4.70 4.55 9.53
N VAL A 52 -3.58 3.91 9.21
CA VAL A 52 -3.31 3.35 7.88
C VAL A 52 -4.22 2.15 7.59
N ILE A 53 -4.46 1.24 8.54
CA ILE A 53 -5.31 0.06 8.31
C ILE A 53 -6.73 0.45 7.85
N PRO A 54 -7.47 1.34 8.54
CA PRO A 54 -8.76 1.82 8.08
C PRO A 54 -8.71 2.52 6.71
N LEU A 55 -7.66 3.29 6.43
CA LEU A 55 -7.49 3.95 5.14
C LEU A 55 -7.29 2.95 4.00
N LEU A 56 -6.50 1.89 4.22
CA LEU A 56 -6.33 0.81 3.25
C LEU A 56 -7.62 0.05 3.02
N LEU A 57 -8.37 -0.26 4.09
CA LEU A 57 -9.70 -0.84 3.96
C LEU A 57 -10.65 0.08 3.19
N ALA A 58 -10.62 1.39 3.43
CA ALA A 58 -11.41 2.37 2.69
C ALA A 58 -11.04 2.40 1.21
N VAL A 59 -9.76 2.28 0.85
CA VAL A 59 -9.31 2.15 -0.56
C VAL A 59 -9.87 0.89 -1.20
N VAL A 60 -9.75 -0.26 -0.54
CA VAL A 60 -10.27 -1.55 -1.03
C VAL A 60 -11.79 -1.49 -1.22
N LEU A 61 -12.52 -0.95 -0.25
CA LEU A 61 -13.98 -0.77 -0.32
C LEU A 61 -14.38 0.22 -1.41
N ALA A 62 -13.66 1.34 -1.56
CA ALA A 62 -13.90 2.31 -2.63
C ALA A 62 -13.72 1.67 -4.01
N GLN A 63 -12.67 0.88 -4.19
CA GLN A 63 -12.43 0.15 -5.44
C GLN A 63 -13.47 -0.91 -5.73
N PHE A 64 -13.94 -1.63 -4.70
CA PHE A 64 -15.04 -2.57 -4.84
C PHE A 64 -16.35 -1.87 -5.26
N THR A 65 -16.69 -0.76 -4.61
CA THR A 65 -17.94 -0.01 -4.89
C THR A 65 -17.92 0.72 -6.23
N ASP A 66 -16.76 1.17 -6.70
CA ASP A 66 -16.58 1.79 -8.02
C ASP A 66 -16.54 0.75 -9.16
N GLY A 67 -16.64 -0.56 -8.84
CA GLY A 67 -16.58 -1.65 -9.82
C GLY A 67 -15.18 -1.91 -10.36
N GLY A 68 -14.15 -1.36 -9.73
CA GLY A 68 -12.75 -1.56 -10.11
C GLY A 68 -12.17 -2.89 -9.61
N MET A 69 -12.75 -3.49 -8.58
CA MET A 69 -12.27 -4.73 -7.98
C MET A 69 -13.44 -5.68 -7.69
N ASP A 70 -13.34 -6.91 -8.18
CA ASP A 70 -14.31 -7.98 -7.91
C ASP A 70 -13.87 -8.87 -6.72
N ALA A 71 -14.73 -9.79 -6.29
CA ALA A 71 -14.44 -10.69 -5.18
C ALA A 71 -13.19 -11.57 -5.45
N LYS A 72 -12.96 -11.94 -6.71
CA LYS A 72 -11.78 -12.70 -7.12
C LYS A 72 -10.50 -11.89 -6.94
N ALA A 73 -10.49 -10.62 -7.35
CA ALA A 73 -9.37 -9.72 -7.15
C ALA A 73 -9.10 -9.52 -5.64
N ILE A 74 -10.12 -9.34 -4.80
CA ILE A 74 -9.92 -9.24 -3.34
C ILE A 74 -9.25 -10.51 -2.78
N ALA A 75 -9.69 -11.70 -3.21
CA ALA A 75 -9.07 -12.95 -2.78
C ALA A 75 -7.60 -13.03 -3.22
N LEU A 76 -7.30 -12.64 -4.47
CA LEU A 76 -5.93 -12.58 -4.98
C LEU A 76 -5.08 -11.55 -4.24
N LEU A 77 -5.63 -10.40 -3.83
CA LEU A 77 -4.93 -9.40 -3.04
C LEU A 77 -4.41 -10.02 -1.74
N GLY A 78 -5.27 -10.75 -1.01
CA GLY A 78 -4.88 -11.43 0.22
C GLY A 78 -3.83 -12.52 0.00
N VAL A 79 -3.99 -13.36 -1.04
CA VAL A 79 -3.03 -14.41 -1.37
C VAL A 79 -1.67 -13.83 -1.75
N LEU A 80 -1.63 -12.82 -2.62
CA LEU A 80 -0.37 -12.20 -3.04
C LEU A 80 0.30 -11.44 -1.88
N ALA A 81 -0.46 -10.75 -1.03
CA ALA A 81 0.06 -10.12 0.18
C ALA A 81 0.68 -11.14 1.15
N ALA A 82 0.06 -12.32 1.31
CA ALA A 82 0.62 -13.41 2.09
C ALA A 82 1.94 -13.93 1.48
N VAL A 83 2.00 -14.09 0.15
CA VAL A 83 3.24 -14.50 -0.53
C VAL A 83 4.33 -13.44 -0.38
N VAL A 84 4.03 -12.15 -0.54
CA VAL A 84 4.99 -11.06 -0.30
C VAL A 84 5.52 -11.11 1.13
N SER A 85 4.65 -11.35 2.11
CA SER A 85 5.02 -11.49 3.52
C SER A 85 5.95 -12.69 3.75
N ALA A 86 5.66 -13.83 3.10
CA ALA A 86 6.47 -15.05 3.19
C ALA A 86 7.84 -14.92 2.49
N LEU A 87 7.94 -14.11 1.43
CA LEU A 87 9.17 -13.87 0.70
C LEU A 87 10.08 -12.84 1.38
N ARG A 88 9.56 -12.06 2.32
CA ARG A 88 10.31 -10.98 2.97
C ARG A 88 11.59 -11.44 3.67
N PRO A 89 11.63 -12.59 4.38
CA PRO A 89 12.88 -13.11 4.95
C PRO A 89 13.93 -13.54 3.92
N LEU A 90 13.53 -13.75 2.66
CA LEU A 90 14.41 -14.18 1.56
C LEU A 90 15.03 -12.99 0.82
N GLY A 91 14.57 -11.76 1.08
CA GLY A 91 15.13 -10.54 0.52
C GLY A 91 16.29 -10.02 1.37
N GLY A 92 17.50 -9.93 0.78
CA GLY A 92 18.61 -9.24 1.44
C GLY A 92 20.02 -9.79 1.21
N GLY A 93 20.47 -10.06 -0.02
CA GLY A 93 21.90 -10.43 -0.15
C GLY A 93 22.57 -10.42 -1.52
N THR A 94 21.86 -10.67 -2.62
CA THR A 94 22.52 -10.81 -3.93
C THR A 94 22.18 -9.63 -4.84
N ALA A 95 23.06 -8.63 -4.86
CA ALA A 95 23.02 -7.50 -5.81
C ALA A 95 21.72 -6.66 -5.81
N GLY A 96 21.00 -6.59 -4.68
CA GLY A 96 19.75 -5.82 -4.57
C GLY A 96 18.53 -6.50 -5.20
N LEU A 97 18.63 -7.78 -5.58
CA LEU A 97 17.51 -8.56 -6.09
C LEU A 97 16.56 -8.94 -4.94
N GLU A 98 15.42 -8.27 -4.83
CA GLU A 98 14.35 -8.62 -3.89
C GLU A 98 13.21 -9.35 -4.63
N PRO A 99 12.88 -10.60 -4.27
CA PRO A 99 11.84 -11.38 -4.95
C PRO A 99 10.44 -10.73 -4.91
N ILE A 100 10.16 -9.92 -3.89
CA ILE A 100 8.85 -9.28 -3.73
C ILE A 100 8.54 -8.32 -4.87
N TRP A 101 9.55 -7.65 -5.45
CA TRP A 101 9.35 -6.68 -6.53
C TRP A 101 8.73 -7.33 -7.76
N VAL A 102 9.08 -8.59 -8.04
CA VAL A 102 8.50 -9.34 -9.15
C VAL A 102 6.98 -9.46 -8.96
N ILE A 103 6.53 -9.77 -7.73
CA ILE A 103 5.11 -9.91 -7.43
C ILE A 103 4.39 -8.57 -7.46
N LEU A 104 4.97 -7.53 -6.84
CA LEU A 104 4.37 -6.20 -6.80
C LEU A 104 4.21 -5.62 -8.22
N VAL A 105 5.27 -5.67 -9.02
CA VAL A 105 5.29 -5.12 -10.38
C VAL A 105 4.38 -5.92 -11.32
N LEU A 106 4.47 -7.26 -11.30
CA LEU A 106 3.62 -8.10 -12.16
C LEU A 106 2.15 -8.05 -11.73
N GLY A 107 1.88 -8.07 -10.42
CA GLY A 107 0.53 -7.94 -9.87
C GLY A 107 -0.11 -6.62 -10.28
N GLY A 108 0.59 -5.50 -10.11
CA GLY A 108 0.12 -4.19 -10.55
C GLY A 108 -0.08 -4.09 -12.07
N ARG A 109 0.82 -4.66 -12.87
CA ARG A 109 0.66 -4.69 -14.34
C ARG A 109 -0.53 -5.54 -14.80
N ALA A 110 -0.74 -6.70 -14.18
CA ALA A 110 -1.74 -7.67 -14.63
C ALA A 110 -3.15 -7.32 -14.15
N LEU A 111 -3.28 -6.78 -12.94
CA LEU A 111 -4.56 -6.52 -12.27
C LEU A 111 -4.93 -5.03 -12.22
N GLY A 112 -4.04 -4.16 -12.71
CA GLY A 112 -4.29 -2.74 -12.87
C GLY A 112 -3.74 -1.87 -11.72
N PRO A 113 -3.74 -0.54 -11.92
CA PRO A 113 -3.05 0.39 -11.03
C PRO A 113 -3.67 0.46 -9.62
N GLY A 114 -5.00 0.40 -9.52
CA GLY A 114 -5.68 0.43 -8.23
C GLY A 114 -5.42 -0.84 -7.40
N PHE A 115 -5.39 -2.01 -8.03
CA PHE A 115 -4.96 -3.25 -7.38
C PHE A 115 -3.49 -3.18 -6.96
N GLY A 116 -2.62 -2.71 -7.85
CA GLY A 116 -1.19 -2.56 -7.57
C GLY A 116 -0.90 -1.64 -6.39
N PHE A 117 -1.64 -0.53 -6.25
CA PHE A 117 -1.55 0.34 -5.07
C PHE A 117 -1.89 -0.43 -3.80
N SER A 118 -3.04 -1.12 -3.76
CA SER A 118 -3.46 -1.88 -2.57
C SER A 118 -2.53 -3.05 -2.25
N LEU A 119 -1.89 -3.66 -3.26
CA LEU A 119 -0.96 -4.78 -3.08
C LEU A 119 0.37 -4.32 -2.46
N GLY A 120 0.83 -3.12 -2.81
CA GLY A 120 2.12 -2.59 -2.37
C GLY A 120 2.09 -1.69 -1.14
N ALA A 121 0.90 -1.26 -0.71
CA ALA A 121 0.70 -0.39 0.45
C ALA A 121 0.80 -1.17 1.77
#